data_AF-W1YPZ2-F1
#
_entry.id   AF-W1YPZ2-F1
#
_cell.length_a   1.000
_cell.length_b   1.000
_cell.length_c   1.000
_cell.angle_alpha   90.00
_cell.angle_beta   90.00
_cell.angle_gamma   90.00
#
_symmetry.space_group_name_H-M   'P 1'
#
loop_
_entity.id
_entity.type
_entity.pdbx_description
1 polymer ?
#
loop_
_entity_poly.entity_id
_entity_poly.type
_entity_poly.pdbx_seq_one_letter_code
_entity_poly.pdbx_strand_id
1 'polypeptide(L)'
;NVGVHKFNGKIMGTGGFIDISATSKKIIFCGTLTAGSLKTEIADGKLHIVQEGRVNKFIRELPEITFSGKIALERELDVRYITERAVFTLKEDGLHLIEIAPGVDLQKDIL
;
A
#
# COMPACT_ATOMS: atom_id res chain seq x y z
N ASN A 1 4.22 1.55 -8.10
CA ASN A 1 5.52 0.94 -7.75
C ASN A 1 5.60 0.70 -6.26
N VAL A 2 6.42 -0.25 -5.79
CA VAL A 2 6.66 -0.50 -4.35
C VAL A 2 8.16 -0.51 -4.08
N GLY A 3 8.57 0.15 -2.99
CA GLY A 3 9.94 0.18 -2.49
C GLY A 3 10.03 -0.50 -1.13
N VAL A 4 10.88 -1.53 -1.02
CA VAL A 4 11.10 -2.25 0.25
C VAL A 4 12.58 -2.38 0.63
N HIS A 5 13.50 -2.29 -0.33
CA HIS A 5 14.91 -2.62 -0.08
C HIS A 5 15.73 -1.54 0.63
N LYS A 6 15.20 -0.30 0.74
CA LYS A 6 15.80 0.82 1.47
C LYS A 6 14.72 1.56 2.25
N PHE A 7 15.00 1.88 3.51
CA PHE A 7 14.06 2.58 4.39
C PHE A 7 14.81 3.52 5.34
N ASN A 8 14.45 4.81 5.34
CA ASN A 8 15.06 5.85 6.19
C ASN A 8 16.60 5.81 6.22
N GLY A 9 17.23 5.73 5.04
CA GLY A 9 18.68 5.68 4.87
C GLY A 9 19.33 4.32 5.18
N LYS A 10 18.56 3.33 5.65
CA LYS A 10 19.06 1.97 5.91
C LYS A 10 18.82 1.06 4.73
N ILE A 11 19.82 0.25 4.40
CA ILE A 11 19.72 -0.81 3.39
C ILE A 11 19.10 -2.04 4.07
N MET A 12 17.93 -2.44 3.58
CA MET A 12 17.20 -3.63 4.03
C MET A 12 17.47 -4.84 3.13
N GLY A 13 17.76 -4.61 1.84
CA GLY A 13 17.89 -5.65 0.83
C GLY A 13 16.54 -6.17 0.34
N THR A 14 16.55 -7.05 -0.67
CA THR A 14 15.32 -7.55 -1.32
C THR A 14 14.80 -8.84 -0.68
N GLY A 15 15.68 -9.67 -0.11
CA GLY A 15 15.35 -11.06 0.17
C GLY A 15 14.74 -11.73 -1.08
N GLY A 16 13.73 -12.58 -0.88
CA GLY A 16 12.96 -13.19 -1.97
C GLY A 16 11.81 -12.33 -2.52
N PHE A 17 11.73 -11.05 -2.16
CA PHE A 17 10.59 -10.19 -2.52
C PHE A 17 10.41 -10.06 -4.03
N ILE A 18 11.51 -9.88 -4.77
CA ILE A 18 11.47 -9.73 -6.23
C ILE A 18 11.08 -11.06 -6.87
N ASP A 19 11.66 -12.17 -6.42
CA ASP A 19 11.38 -13.50 -6.97
C ASP A 19 9.89 -13.85 -6.90
N ILE A 20 9.25 -13.53 -5.78
CA ILE A 20 7.82 -13.76 -5.57
C ILE A 20 6.99 -12.75 -6.37
N SER A 21 7.25 -11.45 -6.20
CA SER A 21 6.41 -10.39 -6.78
C SER A 21 6.59 -10.22 -8.30
N ALA A 22 7.58 -10.84 -8.93
CA ALA A 22 7.80 -10.72 -10.36
C ALA A 22 6.81 -11.55 -11.20
N THR A 23 6.33 -12.69 -10.70
CA THR A 23 5.56 -13.65 -11.53
C THR A 23 4.35 -14.29 -10.85
N SER A 24 4.16 -14.09 -9.54
CA SER A 24 2.93 -14.56 -8.87
C SER A 24 1.69 -13.97 -9.55
N LYS A 25 0.71 -14.82 -9.86
CA LYS A 25 -0.52 -14.44 -10.58
C LYS A 25 -1.34 -13.38 -9.84
N LYS A 26 -1.33 -13.43 -8.51
CA LYS A 26 -1.95 -12.44 -7.63
C LYS A 26 -0.91 -11.95 -6.63
N ILE A 27 -0.76 -10.64 -6.50
CA ILE A 27 0.20 -9.99 -5.61
C ILE A 27 -0.59 -9.10 -4.66
N ILE A 28 -0.58 -9.45 -3.38
CA ILE A 28 -1.35 -8.75 -2.36
C ILE A 28 -0.37 -8.05 -1.41
N PHE A 29 -0.19 -6.75 -1.60
CA PHE A 29 0.60 -5.92 -0.69
C PHE A 29 -0.25 -5.56 0.52
N CYS A 30 0.23 -5.90 1.71
CA CYS A 30 -0.43 -5.59 2.97
C CYS A 30 0.40 -4.60 3.78
N GLY A 31 -0.25 -3.59 4.35
CA GLY A 31 0.38 -2.64 5.26
C GLY A 31 -0.55 -1.49 5.57
N THR A 32 -0.17 -0.62 6.49
CA THR A 32 -1.01 0.54 6.84
C THR A 32 -0.96 1.63 5.77
N LEU A 33 -1.95 2.54 5.73
CA LEU A 33 -1.93 3.67 4.79
C LEU A 33 -0.86 4.71 5.17
N THR A 34 -0.71 4.97 6.46
CA THR A 34 0.32 5.86 7.05
C THR A 34 1.26 5.07 7.97
N ALA A 35 2.47 5.59 8.18
CA ALA A 35 3.48 5.07 9.11
C ALA A 35 3.79 6.08 10.21
N GLY A 36 4.54 5.65 11.22
CA GLY A 36 4.98 6.53 12.31
C GLY A 36 3.95 6.63 13.42
N SER A 37 3.71 5.49 14.08
CA SER A 37 2.85 5.36 15.27
C SER A 37 1.34 5.52 15.01
N LEU A 38 0.85 5.15 13.82
CA LEU A 38 -0.57 4.97 13.58
C LEU A 38 -1.16 4.01 14.65
N LYS A 39 -2.29 4.40 15.25
CA LYS A 39 -3.10 3.56 16.12
C LYS A 39 -4.55 3.62 15.66
N THR A 40 -5.14 2.45 15.49
CA THR A 40 -6.54 2.29 15.11
C THR A 40 -7.23 1.35 16.07
N GLU A 41 -8.53 1.52 16.18
CA GLU A 41 -9.43 0.67 16.94
C GLU A 41 -10.59 0.24 16.04
N ILE A 42 -11.13 -0.95 16.27
CA ILE A 42 -12.39 -1.38 15.66
C ILE A 42 -13.42 -1.46 16.79
N ALA A 43 -14.43 -0.59 16.73
CA ALA A 43 -15.52 -0.54 17.69
C ALA A 43 -16.84 -0.29 16.94
N ASP A 44 -17.90 -1.00 17.35
CA ASP A 44 -19.24 -0.93 16.74
C ASP A 44 -19.25 -1.17 15.22
N GLY A 45 -18.40 -2.09 14.75
CA GLY A 45 -18.28 -2.44 13.34
C GLY A 45 -17.65 -1.36 12.46
N LYS A 46 -17.02 -0.35 13.07
CA LYS A 46 -16.34 0.76 12.38
C LYS A 46 -14.88 0.85 12.78
N LEU A 47 -14.05 1.31 11.84
CA LEU A 47 -12.68 1.70 12.10
C LEU A 47 -12.65 3.11 12.70
N HIS A 48 -11.90 3.26 13.79
CA HIS A 48 -11.60 4.54 14.42
C HIS A 48 -10.09 4.78 14.38
N ILE A 49 -9.66 5.92 13.83
CA ILE A 49 -8.25 6.34 13.85
C ILE A 49 -8.02 7.08 15.18
N VAL A 50 -7.52 6.35 16.18
CA VAL A 50 -7.26 6.88 17.54
C VAL A 50 -6.04 7.82 17.53
N GLN A 51 -5.04 7.50 16.70
CA GLN A 51 -3.85 8.33 16.52
C GLN A 51 -3.35 8.17 15.09
N GLU A 52 -3.28 9.25 14.31
CA GLU A 52 -2.79 9.20 12.94
C GLU A 52 -1.26 8.99 12.87
N GLY A 53 -0.81 8.28 11.82
CA GLY A 53 0.59 8.14 11.46
C GLY A 53 1.15 9.42 10.85
N ARG A 54 2.40 9.74 11.19
CA ARG A 54 3.06 11.00 10.79
C ARG A 54 3.63 10.98 9.37
N VAL A 55 3.68 9.81 8.72
CA VAL A 55 4.37 9.62 7.44
C VAL A 55 3.44 8.97 6.43
N ASN A 56 3.24 9.62 5.28
CA ASN A 56 2.48 9.06 4.17
C ASN A 56 3.28 7.95 3.49
N LYS A 57 2.68 6.77 3.31
CA LYS A 57 3.33 5.65 2.59
C LYS A 57 3.00 5.63 1.10
N PHE A 58 1.88 6.23 0.72
CA PHE A 58 1.48 6.44 -0.68
C PHE A 58 2.02 7.80 -1.12
N ILE A 59 3.19 7.79 -1.76
CA ILE A 59 3.90 8.98 -2.21
C ILE A 59 3.91 9.08 -3.73
N ARG A 60 4.18 10.29 -4.24
CA ARG A 60 4.17 10.58 -5.68
C ARG A 60 5.22 9.78 -6.45
N GLU A 61 6.42 9.63 -5.90
CA GLU A 61 7.54 8.96 -6.56
C GLU A 61 8.44 8.26 -5.55
N LEU A 62 8.92 7.06 -5.89
CA LEU A 62 9.90 6.34 -5.08
C LEU A 62 11.31 6.74 -5.49
N PRO A 63 12.23 6.98 -4.55
CA PRO A 63 13.64 7.19 -4.86
C PRO A 63 14.26 5.99 -5.59
N GLU A 64 13.90 4.77 -5.17
CA GLU A 64 14.36 3.52 -5.76
C GLU A 64 13.22 2.49 -5.78
N ILE A 65 13.08 1.75 -6.89
CA ILE A 65 11.96 0.83 -7.12
C ILE A 65 12.40 -0.61 -6.78
N THR A 66 11.56 -1.35 -6.06
CA THR A 66 11.77 -2.81 -5.84
C THR A 66 10.75 -3.66 -6.61
N PHE A 67 9.53 -3.16 -6.77
CA PHE A 67 8.50 -3.73 -7.64
C PHE A 67 7.94 -2.66 -8.58
N SER A 68 7.89 -2.99 -9.87
CA SER A 68 7.38 -2.13 -10.94
C SER A 68 5.92 -2.44 -11.25
N GLY A 69 5.04 -1.46 -11.04
CA GLY A 69 3.63 -1.60 -11.39
C GLY A 69 3.42 -1.74 -12.90
N LYS A 70 4.22 -1.01 -13.70
CA LYS A 70 4.17 -1.09 -15.16
C LYS A 70 4.45 -2.51 -15.67
N ILE A 71 5.52 -3.14 -15.16
CA ILE A 71 5.88 -4.52 -15.56
C ILE A 71 4.80 -5.52 -15.11
N ALA A 72 4.18 -5.30 -13.95
CA ALA A 72 3.11 -6.17 -13.49
C ALA A 72 1.85 -6.08 -14.37
N LEU A 73 1.50 -4.89 -14.85
CA LEU A 73 0.41 -4.67 -15.81
C LEU A 73 0.71 -5.30 -17.17
N GLU A 74 1.92 -5.11 -17.70
CA GLU A 74 2.39 -5.75 -18.94
C GLU A 74 2.34 -7.29 -18.86
N ARG A 75 2.45 -7.84 -17.65
CA ARG A 75 2.37 -9.29 -17.36
C ARG A 75 0.97 -9.75 -16.94
N GLU A 76 -0.02 -8.87 -16.98
CA GLU A 76 -1.42 -9.15 -16.61
C GLU A 76 -1.57 -9.73 -15.20
N LEU A 77 -0.75 -9.24 -14.25
CA LEU A 77 -0.81 -9.68 -12.86
C LEU A 77 -1.88 -8.92 -12.08
N ASP A 78 -2.65 -9.60 -11.23
CA ASP A 78 -3.59 -8.95 -10.32
C ASP A 78 -2.85 -8.43 -9.09
N VAL A 79 -2.70 -7.11 -8.97
CA VAL A 79 -1.93 -6.47 -7.90
C VAL A 79 -2.87 -5.70 -6.98
N ARG A 80 -3.02 -6.10 -5.70
CA ARG A 80 -3.81 -5.41 -4.66
C ARG A 80 -2.94 -4.74 -3.61
N TYR A 81 -3.43 -3.62 -3.08
CA TYR A 81 -2.89 -2.96 -1.89
C TYR A 81 -3.99 -2.90 -0.83
N ILE A 82 -3.80 -3.60 0.29
CA ILE A 82 -4.76 -3.68 1.39
C ILE A 82 -4.18 -2.92 2.58
N THR A 83 -4.94 -1.93 3.05
CA THR A 83 -4.65 -1.18 4.27
C THR A 83 -5.75 -1.38 5.31
N GLU A 84 -5.56 -0.80 6.49
CA GLU A 84 -6.57 -0.84 7.55
C GLU A 84 -7.84 -0.08 7.18
N ARG A 85 -7.74 0.92 6.29
CA ARG A 85 -8.83 1.86 5.96
C ARG A 85 -9.31 1.83 4.51
N ALA A 86 -8.51 1.28 3.60
CA ALA A 86 -8.75 1.33 2.16
C ALA A 86 -8.09 0.18 1.40
N VAL A 87 -8.72 -0.26 0.31
CA VAL A 87 -8.17 -1.24 -0.63
C VAL A 87 -8.05 -0.62 -2.03
N PHE A 88 -6.89 -0.79 -2.67
CA PHE A 88 -6.60 -0.17 -3.98
C PHE A 88 -6.28 -1.18 -5.07
N THR A 89 -7.02 -1.09 -6.18
CA THR A 89 -6.79 -1.40 -7.62
C THR A 89 -5.42 -1.04 -8.19
N LEU A 90 -4.62 -1.87 -8.87
CA LEU A 90 -3.66 -1.34 -9.87
C LEU A 90 -4.26 -1.57 -11.25
N LYS A 91 -4.38 -0.51 -12.04
CA LYS A 91 -4.83 -0.53 -13.42
C LYS A 91 -3.92 0.34 -14.29
N GLU A 92 -4.14 0.30 -15.60
CA GLU A 92 -3.39 1.07 -16.60
C GLU A 92 -3.31 2.57 -16.31
N ASP A 93 -4.38 3.15 -15.77
CA ASP A 93 -4.49 4.56 -15.41
C ASP A 93 -4.08 4.87 -13.97
N GLY A 94 -3.59 3.88 -13.22
CA GLY A 94 -3.04 4.04 -11.88
C GLY A 94 -3.78 3.28 -10.80
N LEU A 95 -3.79 3.83 -9.59
CA LEU A 95 -4.43 3.20 -8.44
C LEU A 95 -5.92 3.53 -8.40
N HIS A 96 -6.76 2.51 -8.30
CA HIS A 96 -8.22 2.67 -8.15
C HIS A 96 -8.61 2.31 -6.71
N LEU A 97 -9.19 3.25 -5.96
CA LEU A 97 -9.80 2.92 -4.67
C LEU A 97 -11.04 2.05 -4.90
N ILE A 98 -11.07 0.84 -4.34
CA ILE A 98 -12.18 -0.11 -4.55
C ILE A 98 -12.97 -0.41 -3.28
N GLU A 99 -12.40 -0.21 -2.10
CA GLU A 99 -13.08 -0.42 -0.81
C GLU A 99 -12.62 0.62 0.20
N ILE A 100 -13.55 1.06 1.06
CA ILE A 100 -13.33 1.98 2.18
C ILE A 100 -13.88 1.32 3.44
N ALA A 101 -13.11 1.31 4.52
CA ALA A 101 -13.57 0.74 5.79
C ALA A 101 -14.71 1.59 6.38
N PRO A 102 -15.73 0.97 7.00
CA PRO A 102 -16.80 1.70 7.68
C PRO A 102 -16.22 2.64 8.75
N GLY A 103 -16.71 3.89 8.81
CA GLY A 103 -16.23 4.90 9.76
C GLY A 103 -15.09 5.78 9.26
N VAL A 104 -14.55 5.52 8.06
CA VAL A 104 -13.48 6.29 7.42
C VAL A 104 -14.08 7.31 6.46
N ASP A 105 -13.61 8.56 6.54
CA ASP A 105 -13.97 9.61 5.59
C ASP A 105 -12.99 9.63 4.40
N LEU A 106 -13.53 9.64 3.17
CA LEU A 106 -12.71 9.61 1.96
C LEU A 106 -11.75 10.80 1.86
N GLN A 107 -12.24 12.00 2.12
CA GLN A 107 -11.48 13.23 1.85
C GLN A 107 -10.45 13.52 2.92
N LYS A 108 -10.77 13.21 4.19
CA LYS A 108 -9.92 13.49 5.33
C LYS A 108 -8.94 12.37 5.63
N ASP A 109 -9.39 11.12 5.54
CA ASP A 109 -8.63 9.99 6.06
C ASP A 109 -7.92 9.19 4.96
N ILE A 110 -8.18 9.45 3.67
CA ILE A 110 -7.56 8.72 2.55
C ILE A 110 -6.84 9.65 1.57
N LEU A 111 -7.49 10.72 1.09
CA LEU A 111 -6.98 11.61 0.04
C LEU A 111 -6.01 12.69 0.53
#